data_AF-A0A1I4G600-F1
#
_entry.id   AF-A0A1I4G600-F1
#
_cell.length_a   1.000
_cell.length_b   1.000
_cell.length_c   1.000
_cell.angle_alpha   90.00
_cell.angle_beta   90.00
_cell.angle_gamma   90.00
#
_symmetry.space_group_name_H-M   'P 1'
#
loop_
_entity.id
_entity.type
_entity.pdbx_description
1 polymer ?
#
loop_
_entity_poly.entity_id
_entity_poly.type
_entity_poly.pdbx_seq_one_letter_code
_entity_poly.pdbx_strand_id
1 'polypeptide(L)' 'MLMSDKNIDSGSEKLNAELAMIRELKERIYGKQDLTDSELDSVKKCAFCDGTKELILYKNNYICQECLTDIRS' A
#
# COMPACT_ATOMS: atom_id res chain seq x y z
N MET A 1 21.64 -0.15 47.11
CA MET A 1 20.35 -0.27 46.40
C MET A 1 20.51 0.49 45.10
N LEU A 2 20.69 -0.21 43.97
CA LEU A 2 20.82 0.40 42.65
C LEU A 2 19.41 0.57 42.07
N MET A 3 18.98 1.80 41.87
CA MET A 3 17.79 2.13 41.07
C MET A 3 18.22 2.12 39.61
N SER A 4 17.69 1.17 38.84
CA SER A 4 17.83 1.14 37.39
C SER A 4 16.57 1.73 36.79
N ASP A 5 16.65 2.99 36.36
CA ASP A 5 15.61 3.65 35.58
C ASP A 5 15.44 2.92 34.25
N LYS A 6 14.29 2.28 34.09
CA LYS A 6 13.85 1.65 32.84
C LYS A 6 13.46 2.77 31.86
N ASN A 7 14.39 3.14 31.00
CA ASN A 7 14.10 3.82 29.72
C ASN A 7 13.32 2.84 28.82
N ILE A 8 11.99 2.92 28.84
CA ILE A 8 11.11 2.22 27.89
C ILE A 8 10.58 3.27 26.91
N ASP A 9 11.30 3.40 25.79
CA ASP A 9 10.80 3.44 24.43
C ASP A 9 9.51 4.24 24.12
N SER A 10 9.60 5.58 24.16
CA SER A 10 8.59 6.50 23.63
C SER A 10 8.37 6.41 22.10
N GLY A 11 9.21 5.65 21.37
CA GLY A 11 9.13 5.51 19.91
C GLY A 11 8.04 4.54 19.45
N SER A 12 7.83 3.42 20.17
CA SER A 12 6.83 2.41 19.80
C SER A 12 5.39 2.88 20.00
N GLU A 13 5.12 3.66 21.06
CA GLU A 13 3.77 4.21 21.31
C GLU A 13 3.34 5.16 20.19
N LYS A 14 4.27 5.96 19.68
CA LYS A 14 4.01 6.91 18.59
C LYS A 14 3.77 6.19 17.26
N LEU A 15 4.55 5.15 16.97
CA LEU A 15 4.37 4.29 15.78
C LEU A 15 2.99 3.60 15.80
N ASN A 16 2.57 3.12 16.96
CA ASN A 16 1.26 2.48 17.14
C ASN A 16 0.10 3.45 16.93
N ALA A 17 0.24 4.71 17.35
CA ALA A 17 -0.77 5.74 17.13
C ALA A 17 -0.91 6.12 15.64
N GLU A 18 0.22 6.25 14.93
CA GLU A 18 0.21 6.54 13.49
C GLU A 18 -0.42 5.40 12.68
N LEU A 19 -0.12 4.15 13.03
CA LEU A 19 -0.72 2.98 12.39
C LEU A 19 -2.23 2.89 12.65
N ALA A 20 -2.68 3.22 13.86
CA ALA A 20 -4.11 3.27 14.19
C ALA A 20 -4.85 4.35 13.37
N MET A 21 -4.23 5.53 13.21
CA MET A 21 -4.79 6.60 12.38
C MET A 21 -4.90 6.18 10.90
N ILE A 22 -3.85 5.55 10.35
CA ILE A 22 -3.85 5.03 8.97
C ILE A 22 -4.96 3.99 8.79
N ARG A 23 -5.14 3.08 9.75
CA ARG A 23 -6.20 2.07 9.71
C ARG A 23 -7.59 2.71 9.71
N GLU A 24 -7.83 3.69 10.57
CA GLU A 24 -9.12 4.40 10.63
C GLU A 24 -9.41 5.17 9.34
N LEU A 25 -8.39 5.77 8.72
CA LEU A 25 -8.53 6.43 7.42
C LEU A 25 -8.84 5.43 6.31
N LYS A 26 -8.16 4.27 6.29
CA LYS A 26 -8.45 3.18 5.34
C LYS A 26 -9.89 2.69 5.47
N GLU A 27 -10.37 2.46 6.70
CA GLU A 27 -11.76 2.04 6.96
C GLU A 27 -12.79 3.07 6.49
N ARG A 28 -12.49 4.37 6.60
CA ARG A 28 -13.37 5.45 6.10
C ARG A 28 -13.42 5.55 4.57
N ILE A 29 -12.31 5.31 3.89
CA ILE A 29 -12.21 5.43 2.42
C ILE A 29 -12.77 4.19 1.73
N TYR A 30 -12.45 2.99 2.24
CA TYR A 30 -12.76 1.72 1.59
C TYR A 30 -13.91 0.93 2.26
N GLY A 31 -14.40 1.38 3.42
CA GLY A 31 -15.38 0.65 4.23
C GLY A 31 -14.76 -0.46 5.09
N LYS A 32 -15.58 -1.16 5.90
CA LYS A 32 -15.16 -2.34 6.70
C LYS A 32 -14.97 -3.58 5.81
N GLN A 33 -14.21 -3.46 4.74
CA GLN A 33 -13.70 -4.65 4.06
C GLN A 33 -12.47 -5.08 4.84
N ASP A 34 -12.44 -6.34 5.28
CA ASP A 34 -11.25 -7.00 5.82
C ASP A 34 -10.22 -7.11 4.68
N LEU A 35 -9.67 -5.97 4.27
CA LEU A 35 -8.56 -5.89 3.34
C LEU A 35 -7.35 -6.38 4.14
N THR A 36 -7.17 -7.69 4.17
CA THR A 36 -5.86 -8.25 4.45
C THR A 36 -4.89 -7.54 3.52
N ASP A 37 -3.75 -7.03 4.02
CA ASP A 37 -2.81 -6.26 3.21
C ASP A 37 -2.39 -7.03 1.91
N SER A 38 -2.55 -8.35 1.88
CA SER A 38 -2.42 -9.23 0.71
C SER A 38 -3.40 -8.97 -0.46
N GLU A 39 -4.59 -8.43 -0.22
CA GLU A 39 -5.57 -8.14 -1.28
C GLU A 39 -5.32 -6.80 -1.97
N LEU A 40 -4.54 -5.90 -1.35
CA LEU A 40 -4.17 -4.62 -1.97
C LEU A 40 -3.07 -4.78 -3.03
N ASP A 41 -2.19 -5.78 -2.87
CA ASP A 41 -0.98 -5.97 -3.68
C ASP A 41 -1.13 -6.95 -4.86
N SER A 42 -2.27 -7.65 -4.96
CA SER A 42 -2.48 -8.68 -5.99
C SER A 42 -3.26 -8.20 -7.22
N VAL A 43 -3.73 -6.96 -7.22
CA VAL A 43 -4.38 -6.38 -8.40
C VAL A 43 -3.30 -5.96 -9.40
N LYS A 44 -3.14 -6.76 -10.45
CA LYS A 44 -2.34 -6.36 -11.62
C LYS A 44 -2.91 -5.05 -12.16
N LYS A 45 -2.08 -4.01 -12.22
CA LYS A 45 -2.43 -2.66 -12.70
C LYS A 45 -1.41 -2.19 -13.72
N CYS A 46 -1.85 -1.32 -14.62
CA CYS A 46 -0.98 -0.63 -15.55
C CYS A 46 -0.03 0.28 -14.79
N ALA A 47 1.27 0.20 -15.06
CA ALA A 47 2.30 1.02 -14.44
C ALA A 47 2.19 2.53 -14.74
N PHE A 48 1.30 2.94 -15.66
CA PHE A 48 1.16 4.33 -16.11
C PHE A 48 -0.19 4.95 -15.72
N CYS A 49 -1.28 4.20 -15.80
CA CYS A 49 -2.63 4.74 -15.61
C CYS A 49 -3.44 4.02 -14.52
N ASP A 50 -2.82 3.09 -13.80
CA ASP A 50 -3.47 2.21 -12.82
C ASP A 50 -4.68 1.40 -13.35
N GLY A 51 -4.92 1.43 -14.66
CA GLY A 51 -5.95 0.65 -15.32
C GLY A 51 -5.73 -0.84 -15.12
N THR A 52 -6.81 -1.60 -14.99
CA THR A 52 -6.77 -3.05 -14.76
C THR A 52 -7.20 -3.88 -15.98
N LYS A 53 -7.57 -3.21 -17.06
CA LYS A 53 -8.03 -3.83 -18.31
C LYS A 53 -6.88 -3.98 -19.30
N GLU A 54 -6.92 -5.06 -20.09
CA GLU A 54 -6.02 -5.29 -21.23
C GLU A 54 -4.53 -5.14 -20.90
N LEU A 55 -4.13 -5.73 -19.76
CA LEU A 55 -2.76 -5.66 -19.26
C LEU A 55 -1.83 -6.60 -20.00
N ILE A 56 -0.72 -6.06 -20.48
CA ILE A 56 0.36 -6.75 -21.17
C ILE A 56 1.63 -6.65 -20.32
N LEU A 57 2.36 -7.75 -20.20
CA LEU A 57 3.65 -7.75 -19.51
C LEU A 57 4.73 -7.16 -20.43
N TYR A 58 5.37 -6.08 -20.00
CA TYR A 58 6.47 -5.43 -20.71
C TYR A 58 7.59 -5.09 -19.73
N LYS A 59 8.80 -5.65 -19.97
CA LYS A 59 9.98 -5.46 -19.11
C LYS A 59 9.64 -5.61 -17.60
N ASN A 60 8.96 -6.71 -17.26
CA ASN A 60 8.53 -7.07 -15.89
C ASN A 60 7.46 -6.18 -15.25
N ASN A 61 6.85 -5.25 -16.01
CA ASN A 61 5.74 -4.43 -15.54
C ASN A 61 4.47 -4.74 -16.34
N TYR A 62 3.30 -4.58 -15.72
CA TYR A 62 2.03 -4.63 -16.44
C TYR A 62 1.73 -3.25 -17.04
N ILE A 63 1.40 -3.20 -18.33
CA ILE A 63 1.05 -1.97 -19.06
C ILE A 63 -0.25 -2.24 -19.83
N CYS A 64 -1.22 -1.33 -19.79
CA CYS A 64 -2.43 -1.47 -20.61
C CYS A 64 -2.15 -1.19 -22.09
N GLN A 65 -3.01 -1.69 -22.97
CA GLN A 65 -2.83 -1.54 -24.41
C GLN A 65 -2.82 -0.08 -24.90
N GLU A 66 -3.61 0.80 -24.26
CA GLU A 66 -3.60 2.24 -24.54
C GLU A 66 -2.22 2.86 -24.28
N CYS A 67 -1.69 2.71 -23.06
CA CYS A 67 -0.37 3.24 -22.71
C CYS A 67 0.76 2.57 -23.52
N LEU A 68 0.62 1.30 -23.88
CA LEU A 68 1.61 0.62 -24.73
C LEU A 68 1.63 1.20 -26.15
N THR A 69 0.49 1.66 -26.67
CA THR A 69 0.37 2.27 -28.00
C THR A 69 1.07 3.63 -28.02
N ASP A 70 0.91 4.43 -26.97
CA ASP A 70 1.59 5.73 -26.82
C ASP A 70 3.11 5.60 -26.74
N ILE A 71 3.62 4.52 -26.12
CA ILE A 71 5.08 4.27 -26.00
C ILE A 71 5.70 3.78 -27.32
N ARG A 72 4.91 3.14 -28.18
CA ARG A 72 5.39 2.53 -29.44
C ARG A 72 5.22 3.43 -30.67
N SER A 73 4.49 4.53 -30.56
CA SER A 73 4.26 5.52 -31.63
C SER A 73 5.36 6.56 -31.65
#